data_AF-A0A9E3W778-F1
#
_entry.id   AF-A0A9E3W778-F1
#
_cell.length_a   1.000
_cell.length_b   1.000
_cell.length_c   1.000
_cell.angle_alpha   90.00
_cell.angle_beta   90.00
_cell.angle_gamma   90.00
#
_symmetry.space_group_name_H-M   'P 1'
#
loop_
_entity.id
_entity.type
_entity.pdbx_description
1 polymer ?
#
loop_
_entity_poly.entity_id
_entity_poly.type
_entity_poly.pdbx_seq_one_letter_code
_entity_poly.pdbx_strand_id
1 'polypeptide(L)'
;MVRVGQIGIALGALGVVLALMGLFPGVTGLPPTPGIGAIQLVTMLTGFSLLITGAFIYAKYTFYATLRSNLAQQIALRLSMTGLLLSGMAAMADVLGFGSNLRIESSDIFFGPWQAGGLIGGFLVASLGVLIYAVTGSVEAEGRASEPKPESEANIHPAPAGIDGLQNTSQSQKEAL
;
A
#
# COMPACT_ATOMS: atom_id res chain seq x y z
N MET A 1 2.52 16.85 9.61
CA MET A 1 2.53 15.52 8.94
C MET A 1 3.81 14.71 9.20
N VAL A 2 4.92 15.32 9.61
CA VAL A 2 6.22 14.67 9.93
C VAL A 2 6.12 13.52 10.95
N ARG A 3 5.18 13.58 11.89
CA ARG A 3 5.03 12.57 12.96
C ARG A 3 4.62 11.18 12.45
N VAL A 4 3.85 11.09 11.35
CA VAL A 4 3.36 9.79 10.86
C VAL A 4 4.44 9.04 10.07
N GLY A 5 5.29 9.76 9.33
CA GLY A 5 6.47 9.16 8.69
C GLY A 5 7.45 8.58 9.71
N GLN A 6 7.65 9.26 10.85
CA GLN A 6 8.46 8.75 11.96
C GLN A 6 7.92 7.45 12.56
N ILE A 7 6.59 7.30 12.64
CA ILE A 7 5.95 6.05 13.07
C ILE A 7 6.29 4.93 12.08
N GLY A 8 6.25 5.21 10.77
CA GLY A 8 6.64 4.23 9.74
C GLY A 8 8.09 3.75 9.90
N ILE A 9 9.02 4.68 10.17
CA ILE A 9 10.44 4.35 10.44
C ILE A 9 10.57 3.53 11.73
N ALA A 10 9.92 3.94 12.82
CA ALA A 10 9.96 3.22 14.09
C ALA A 10 9.41 1.80 13.95
N LEU A 11 8.29 1.63 13.23
CA LEU A 11 7.68 0.34 12.96
C LEU A 11 8.57 -0.54 12.08
N GLY A 12 9.18 0.05 11.05
CA GLY A 12 10.15 -0.62 10.19
C GLY A 12 11.37 -1.08 10.97
N ALA A 13 11.95 -0.21 11.80
CA ALA A 13 13.10 -0.53 12.64
C ALA A 13 12.77 -1.64 13.65
N LEU A 14 11.61 -1.60 14.30
CA LEU A 14 11.13 -2.68 15.17
C LEU A 14 10.99 -3.99 14.38
N GLY A 15 10.47 -3.93 13.15
CA GLY A 15 10.38 -5.06 12.25
C GLY A 15 11.73 -5.69 11.94
N VAL A 16 12.76 -4.87 11.65
CA VAL A 16 14.14 -5.36 11.44
C VAL A 16 14.66 -6.05 12.70
N VAL A 17 14.48 -5.47 13.88
CA VAL A 17 14.94 -6.05 15.14
C VAL A 17 14.30 -7.43 15.37
N LEU A 18 12.99 -7.55 15.21
CA LEU A 18 12.29 -8.83 15.37
C LEU A 18 12.71 -9.85 14.30
N ALA A 19 12.91 -9.42 13.06
CA ALA A 19 13.38 -10.28 11.99
C ALA A 19 14.78 -10.85 12.30
N LEU A 20 15.68 -10.02 12.82
CA LEU A 20 17.03 -10.44 13.23
C LEU A 20 17.01 -11.34 14.46
N MET A 21 16.17 -11.05 15.46
CA MET A 21 15.98 -11.94 16.62
C MET A 21 15.45 -13.31 16.21
N GLY A 22 14.52 -13.34 15.25
CA GLY A 22 14.03 -14.60 14.68
C GLY A 22 15.07 -15.30 13.80
N LEU A 23 15.92 -14.59 13.07
CA LEU A 23 16.94 -15.21 12.23
C LEU A 23 18.10 -15.78 13.04
N PHE A 24 18.49 -15.10 14.12
CA PHE A 24 19.60 -15.48 14.99
C PHE A 24 19.11 -15.65 16.44
N PRO A 25 18.44 -16.76 16.77
CA PRO A 25 17.94 -17.02 18.12
C PRO A 25 19.09 -17.11 19.13
N GLY A 26 20.31 -17.45 18.69
CA GLY A 26 21.52 -17.48 19.51
C GLY A 26 21.90 -16.11 20.11
N VAL A 27 21.37 -15.00 19.58
CA VAL A 27 21.53 -13.67 20.18
C VAL A 27 20.80 -13.57 21.53
N THR A 28 19.80 -14.42 21.78
CA THR A 28 19.05 -14.42 23.04
C THR A 28 19.72 -15.23 24.16
N GLY A 29 20.76 -16.02 23.86
CA GLY A 29 21.49 -16.81 24.85
C GLY A 29 20.70 -17.97 25.48
N LEU A 30 19.51 -18.28 24.97
CA LEU A 30 18.69 -19.38 25.47
C LEU A 30 19.19 -20.74 24.95
N PRO A 31 19.24 -21.79 25.80
CA PRO A 31 19.63 -23.13 25.36
C PRO A 31 18.60 -23.70 24.36
N PRO A 32 19.05 -24.36 23.27
CA PRO A 32 18.15 -24.94 22.28
C PRO A 32 17.27 -25.99 22.95
N THR A 33 15.97 -25.69 23.00
CA THR A 33 14.94 -26.54 23.58
C THR A 33 13.97 -26.94 22.46
N PRO A 34 13.49 -28.19 22.43
CA PRO A 34 12.50 -28.63 21.45
C PRO A 34 11.30 -27.69 21.41
N GLY A 35 10.98 -27.15 20.23
CA GLY A 35 9.85 -26.23 20.02
C GLY A 35 10.22 -24.73 19.90
N ILE A 36 11.44 -24.31 20.25
CA ILE A 36 11.86 -22.91 20.10
C ILE A 36 11.85 -22.46 18.63
N GLY A 37 12.16 -23.36 17.68
CA GLY A 37 12.18 -23.05 16.25
C GLY A 37 10.85 -22.53 15.68
N ALA A 38 9.70 -22.97 16.23
CA ALA A 38 8.39 -22.48 15.78
C ALA A 38 8.15 -21.02 16.23
N ILE A 39 8.45 -20.71 17.49
CA ILE A 39 8.35 -19.35 18.04
C ILE A 39 9.32 -18.41 17.33
N GLN A 40 10.50 -18.92 17.00
CA GLN A 40 11.51 -18.22 16.24
C GLN A 40 10.98 -17.81 14.84
N LEU A 41 10.39 -18.75 14.09
CA LEU A 41 9.81 -18.47 12.77
C LEU A 41 8.62 -17.49 12.85
N VAL A 42 7.76 -17.61 13.87
CA VAL A 42 6.66 -16.66 14.10
C VAL A 42 7.19 -15.26 14.42
N THR A 43 8.25 -15.16 15.22
CA THR A 43 8.91 -13.88 15.56
C THR A 43 9.52 -13.24 14.32
N MET A 44 10.20 -14.04 13.48
CA MET A 44 10.76 -13.60 12.21
C MET A 44 9.68 -13.07 11.25
N LEU A 45 8.58 -13.82 11.06
CA LEU A 45 7.47 -13.41 10.20
C LEU A 45 6.75 -12.16 10.72
N THR A 46 6.64 -12.03 12.04
CA THR A 46 6.12 -10.80 12.67
C THR A 46 7.02 -9.61 12.33
N GLY A 47 8.34 -9.81 12.41
CA GLY A 47 9.32 -8.82 11.99
C GLY A 47 9.18 -8.40 10.53
N PHE A 48 9.04 -9.35 9.61
CA PHE A 48 8.80 -9.08 8.19
C PHE A 48 7.51 -8.31 7.95
N SER A 49 6.43 -8.68 8.64
CA SER A 49 5.13 -8.01 8.52
C SER A 49 5.20 -6.55 9.00
N LEU A 50 5.86 -6.31 10.13
CA LEU A 50 6.09 -4.96 10.64
C LEU A 50 7.01 -4.14 9.73
N LEU A 51 8.05 -4.77 9.19
CA LEU A 51 9.00 -4.14 8.27
C LEU A 51 8.29 -3.64 7.00
N ILE A 52 7.53 -4.53 6.34
CA ILE A 52 6.78 -4.21 5.12
C ILE A 52 5.71 -3.14 5.41
N THR A 53 4.99 -3.27 6.52
CA THR A 53 3.97 -2.28 6.93
C THR A 53 4.59 -0.91 7.21
N GLY A 54 5.70 -0.87 7.96
CA GLY A 54 6.44 0.36 8.25
C GLY A 54 6.96 1.04 7.00
N ALA A 55 7.46 0.25 6.04
CA ALA A 55 7.91 0.76 4.74
C ALA A 55 6.77 1.39 3.92
N PHE A 56 5.57 0.78 3.89
CA PHE A 56 4.41 1.38 3.22
C PHE A 56 3.93 2.66 3.89
N ILE A 57 3.86 2.70 5.23
CA ILE A 57 3.49 3.90 5.97
C ILE A 57 4.50 5.01 5.67
N TYR A 58 5.79 4.72 5.77
CA TYR A 58 6.84 5.68 5.44
C TYR A 58 6.71 6.18 3.99
N ALA A 59 6.59 5.29 3.01
CA ALA A 59 6.48 5.67 1.61
C ALA A 59 5.25 6.55 1.34
N LYS A 60 4.09 6.20 1.92
CA LYS A 60 2.84 6.95 1.74
C LYS A 60 2.93 8.35 2.34
N TYR A 61 3.40 8.49 3.57
CA TYR A 61 3.39 9.78 4.28
C TYR A 61 4.57 10.68 3.95
N THR A 62 5.67 10.12 3.43
CA THR A 62 6.84 10.91 3.00
C THR A 62 6.68 11.42 1.57
N PHE A 63 6.22 10.58 0.64
CA PHE A 63 6.17 10.93 -0.78
C PHE A 63 4.78 11.31 -1.29
N TYR A 64 3.71 10.72 -0.73
CA TYR A 64 2.37 10.76 -1.34
C TYR A 64 1.27 11.19 -0.35
N ALA A 65 1.59 12.02 0.65
CA ALA A 65 0.71 12.30 1.79
C ALA A 65 -0.66 12.89 1.40
N THR A 66 -0.74 13.59 0.26
CA THR A 66 -1.94 14.29 -0.23
C THR A 66 -2.45 13.72 -1.55
N LEU A 67 -1.76 12.72 -2.13
CA LEU A 67 -2.07 12.16 -3.45
C LEU A 67 -2.92 10.90 -3.32
N ARG A 68 -3.91 10.75 -4.20
CA ARG A 68 -4.75 9.53 -4.27
C ARG A 68 -3.91 8.41 -4.87
N SER A 69 -4.04 7.19 -4.33
CA SER A 69 -3.24 6.06 -4.80
C SER A 69 -3.56 5.67 -6.24
N ASN A 70 -2.51 5.60 -7.08
CA ASN A 70 -2.64 5.16 -8.46
C ASN A 70 -2.94 3.65 -8.56
N LEU A 71 -3.41 3.17 -9.71
CA LEU A 71 -3.67 1.76 -9.97
C LEU A 71 -2.41 0.90 -9.77
N ALA A 72 -1.26 1.39 -10.22
CA ALA A 72 0.03 0.73 -10.01
C ALA A 72 0.36 0.55 -8.51
N GLN A 73 0.12 1.58 -7.68
CA GLN A 73 0.33 1.51 -6.24
C GLN A 73 -0.63 0.52 -5.55
N GLN A 74 -1.87 0.41 -6.02
CA GLN A 74 -2.82 -0.57 -5.51
C GLN A 74 -2.41 -2.01 -5.86
N ILE A 75 -1.91 -2.23 -7.07
CA ILE A 75 -1.36 -3.54 -7.50
C ILE A 75 -0.12 -3.88 -6.68
N ALA A 76 0.79 -2.92 -6.50
CA ALA A 76 2.00 -3.08 -5.72
C ALA A 76 1.72 -3.49 -4.26
N LEU A 77 0.70 -2.89 -3.64
CA LEU A 77 0.26 -3.27 -2.30
C LEU A 77 -0.28 -4.69 -2.26
N ARG A 78 -1.11 -5.11 -3.23
CA ARG A 78 -1.63 -6.48 -3.31
C ARG A 78 -0.52 -7.50 -3.54
N LEU A 79 0.42 -7.21 -4.45
CA LEU A 79 1.58 -8.04 -4.72
C LEU A 79 2.44 -8.22 -3.47
N SER A 80 2.60 -7.14 -2.70
CA SER A 80 3.36 -7.21 -1.46
C SER A 80 2.69 -8.11 -0.41
N MET A 81 1.37 -7.95 -0.24
CA MET A 81 0.57 -8.73 0.71
C MET A 81 0.53 -10.22 0.33
N THR A 82 0.42 -10.54 -0.95
CA THR A 82 0.46 -11.95 -1.39
C THR A 82 1.84 -12.56 -1.24
N GLY A 83 2.92 -11.80 -1.51
CA GLY A 83 4.29 -12.24 -1.24
C GLY A 83 4.52 -12.54 0.24
N LEU A 84 4.06 -11.66 1.12
CA LEU A 84 4.17 -11.85 2.58
C LEU A 84 3.37 -13.08 3.03
N LEU A 85 2.17 -13.29 2.49
CA LEU A 85 1.36 -14.48 2.76
C LEU A 85 2.06 -15.75 2.30
N LEU A 86 2.63 -15.78 1.10
CA LEU A 86 3.40 -16.92 0.59
C LEU A 86 4.61 -17.24 1.46
N SER A 87 5.33 -16.19 1.87
CA SER A 87 6.46 -16.30 2.80
C SER A 87 6.02 -16.94 4.12
N GLY A 88 4.90 -16.46 4.68
CA GLY A 88 4.32 -16.99 5.92
C GLY A 88 3.85 -18.44 5.80
N MET A 89 3.17 -18.80 4.72
CA MET A 89 2.72 -20.17 4.47
C MET A 89 3.89 -21.13 4.32
N ALA A 90 4.93 -20.74 3.58
CA ALA A 90 6.14 -21.54 3.45
C ALA A 90 6.83 -21.70 4.81
N ALA A 91 7.10 -20.60 5.52
CA ALA A 91 7.75 -20.66 6.83
C ALA A 91 6.97 -21.46 7.87
N MET A 92 5.64 -21.47 7.83
CA MET A 92 4.81 -22.22 8.77
C MET A 92 4.45 -23.64 8.30
N ALA A 93 4.90 -24.10 7.13
CA ALA A 93 4.50 -25.39 6.55
C ALA A 93 4.71 -26.57 7.51
N ASP A 94 5.88 -26.64 8.16
CA ASP A 94 6.22 -27.67 9.14
C ASP A 94 5.44 -27.53 10.46
N VAL A 95 5.11 -26.31 10.87
CA VAL A 95 4.32 -26.04 12.09
C VAL A 95 2.86 -26.44 11.89
N LEU A 96 2.32 -26.25 10.68
CA LEU A 96 0.93 -26.55 10.31
C LEU A 96 0.71 -28.02 9.93
N GLY A 97 1.77 -28.84 9.85
CA GLY A 97 1.67 -30.27 9.54
C GLY A 97 1.59 -30.62 8.05
N PHE A 98 1.79 -29.65 7.15
CA PHE A 98 1.97 -29.87 5.71
C PHE A 98 3.46 -30.06 5.32
N GLY A 99 4.33 -30.00 6.32
CA GLY A 99 5.77 -30.04 6.20
C GLY A 99 6.38 -31.37 5.79
N SER A 100 7.60 -31.30 5.26
CA SER A 100 8.32 -32.47 4.73
C SER A 100 8.94 -33.34 5.82
N ASN A 101 9.10 -32.80 7.04
CA ASN A 101 9.73 -33.48 8.18
C ASN A 101 8.66 -33.84 9.22
N LEU A 102 8.24 -35.10 9.21
CA LEU A 102 7.39 -35.67 10.26
C LEU A 102 8.13 -35.61 11.60
N ARG A 103 7.48 -35.05 12.62
CA ARG A 103 7.97 -34.99 14.00
C ARG A 103 8.30 -36.39 14.50
N ILE A 104 9.57 -36.74 14.56
CA ILE A 104 10.07 -37.86 15.37
C ILE A 104 10.54 -37.22 16.68
N GLU A 105 10.06 -37.73 17.81
CA GLU A 105 10.09 -37.16 19.18
C GLU A 105 11.42 -36.62 19.73
N SER A 106 12.53 -36.71 18.98
CA SER A 106 13.88 -36.34 19.42
C SER A 106 14.67 -35.49 18.42
N SER A 107 14.11 -35.16 17.24
CA SER A 107 14.81 -34.36 16.23
C SER A 107 14.35 -32.90 16.26
N ASP A 108 15.33 -32.00 16.33
CA ASP A 108 15.16 -30.55 16.15
C ASP A 108 14.28 -30.20 14.94
N ILE A 109 13.57 -29.07 14.98
CA ILE A 109 12.73 -28.61 13.86
C ILE A 109 13.63 -28.39 12.64
N PHE A 110 13.63 -29.34 11.71
CA PHE A 110 14.49 -29.28 10.54
C PHE A 110 13.86 -28.41 9.46
N PHE A 111 14.34 -27.17 9.37
CA PHE A 111 13.92 -26.22 8.34
C PHE A 111 14.39 -26.69 6.96
N GLY A 112 13.46 -27.15 6.12
CA GLY A 112 13.78 -27.70 4.81
C GLY A 112 14.29 -26.64 3.82
N PRO A 113 15.18 -26.98 2.86
CA PRO A 113 15.64 -26.05 1.83
C PRO A 113 14.50 -25.45 0.99
N TRP A 114 13.44 -26.22 0.73
CA TRP A 114 12.24 -25.74 0.04
C TRP A 114 11.41 -24.76 0.87
N GLN A 115 11.37 -24.96 2.18
CA GLN A 115 10.73 -24.04 3.13
C GLN A 115 11.49 -22.71 3.19
N ALA A 116 12.82 -22.78 3.25
CA ALA A 116 13.71 -21.63 3.13
C ALA A 116 13.50 -20.87 1.82
N GLY A 117 13.47 -21.61 0.71
CA GLY A 117 13.23 -21.05 -0.62
C GLY A 117 11.89 -20.33 -0.72
N GLY A 118 10.81 -20.92 -0.20
CA GLY A 118 9.49 -20.29 -0.19
C GLY A 118 9.41 -19.06 0.71
N LEU A 119 10.04 -19.10 1.90
CA LEU A 119 10.13 -17.96 2.80
C LEU A 119 10.87 -16.78 2.14
N ILE A 120 12.06 -17.04 1.62
CA ILE A 120 12.91 -16.02 0.98
C ILE A 120 12.23 -15.50 -0.29
N GLY A 121 11.74 -16.40 -1.15
CA GLY A 121 11.06 -16.03 -2.40
C GLY A 121 9.83 -15.17 -2.15
N GLY A 122 8.96 -15.57 -1.22
CA GLY A 122 7.79 -14.78 -0.83
C GLY A 122 8.16 -13.41 -0.26
N PHE A 123 9.19 -13.35 0.58
CA PHE A 123 9.68 -12.09 1.15
C PHE A 123 10.29 -11.16 0.08
N LEU A 124 10.98 -11.71 -0.92
CA LEU A 124 11.49 -10.93 -2.06
C LEU A 124 10.34 -10.35 -2.88
N VAL A 125 9.28 -11.13 -3.16
CA VAL A 125 8.07 -10.62 -3.82
C VAL A 125 7.40 -9.53 -2.97
N ALA A 126 7.34 -9.73 -1.64
CA ALA A 126 6.80 -8.73 -0.71
C ALA A 126 7.57 -7.40 -0.81
N SER A 127 8.89 -7.49 -0.78
CA SER A 127 9.81 -6.35 -0.86
C SER A 127 9.76 -5.65 -2.22
N LEU A 128 9.62 -6.42 -3.31
CA LEU A 128 9.45 -5.88 -4.66
C LEU A 128 8.15 -5.06 -4.78
N GLY A 129 7.06 -5.53 -4.16
CA GLY A 129 5.81 -4.76 -4.09
C GLY A 129 5.99 -3.40 -3.40
N VAL A 130 6.76 -3.33 -2.30
CA VAL A 130 7.09 -2.06 -1.64
C VAL A 130 7.91 -1.16 -2.56
N LEU A 131 8.91 -1.72 -3.26
CA LEU A 131 9.75 -0.96 -4.19
C LEU A 131 8.93 -0.36 -5.34
N ILE A 132 8.04 -1.16 -5.96
CA ILE A 132 7.16 -0.69 -7.02
C ILE A 132 6.27 0.45 -6.49
N TYR A 133 5.69 0.29 -5.29
CA TYR A 133 4.85 1.32 -4.67
C TYR A 133 5.58 2.64 -4.47
N ALA A 134 6.84 2.60 -4.03
CA ALA A 134 7.66 3.78 -3.81
C ALA A 134 7.99 4.49 -5.13
N VAL A 135 8.31 3.75 -6.19
CA VAL A 135 8.74 4.28 -7.49
C VAL A 135 7.58 4.81 -8.34
N THR A 136 6.42 4.15 -8.36
CA THR A 136 5.34 4.47 -9.33
C THR A 136 4.42 5.63 -8.95
N GLY A 137 4.59 6.27 -7.80
CA GLY A 137 3.66 7.34 -7.39
C GLY A 137 3.89 8.71 -8.05
N SER A 138 4.93 8.88 -8.88
CA SER A 138 5.24 10.15 -9.57
C SER A 138 4.68 10.29 -10.99
N VAL A 139 4.13 9.22 -11.60
CA VAL A 139 3.86 9.19 -13.05
C VAL A 139 2.66 10.05 -13.49
N GLU A 140 1.73 10.40 -12.59
CA GLU A 140 0.45 11.04 -12.97
C GLU A 140 0.47 12.59 -12.90
N ALA A 141 1.44 13.19 -12.22
CA ALA A 141 1.46 14.65 -12.01
C ALA A 141 1.89 15.44 -13.26
N GLU A 142 2.66 14.82 -14.14
CA GLU A 142 3.25 15.48 -15.31
C GLU A 142 2.31 15.48 -16.52
N GLY A 143 1.34 14.55 -16.58
CA GLY A 143 0.39 14.42 -17.69
C GLY A 143 -0.78 15.41 -17.67
N ARG A 144 -1.03 16.10 -16.55
CA ARG A 144 -2.12 17.10 -16.42
C ARG A 144 -1.63 18.55 -16.39
N ALA A 145 -0.32 18.78 -16.29
CA ALA A 145 0.25 20.13 -16.28
C ALA A 145 0.31 20.77 -17.68
N SER A 146 -0.08 20.04 -18.73
CA SER A 146 -0.01 20.45 -20.13
C SER A 146 -1.37 20.72 -20.79
N GLU A 147 -2.49 20.65 -20.06
CA GLU A 147 -3.76 21.19 -20.58
C GLU A 147 -3.82 22.71 -20.30
N PRO A 148 -3.71 23.57 -21.34
CA PRO A 148 -3.95 24.99 -21.18
C PRO A 148 -5.44 25.18 -20.82
N LYS A 149 -5.66 25.74 -19.63
CA LYS A 149 -6.97 26.16 -19.14
C LYS A 149 -7.52 27.23 -20.10
N PRO A 150 -8.69 27.06 -20.75
CA PRO A 150 -9.24 28.11 -21.59
C PRO A 150 -9.57 29.31 -20.70
N GLU A 151 -8.91 30.43 -21.01
CA GLU A 151 -9.08 31.72 -20.39
C GLU A 151 -10.54 32.17 -20.52
N SER A 152 -11.25 32.12 -19.41
CA SER A 152 -12.43 32.95 -19.20
C SER A 152 -11.92 34.32 -18.79
N GLU A 153 -11.94 35.29 -19.72
CA GLU A 153 -12.27 36.70 -19.47
C GLU A 153 -12.09 37.57 -20.73
N ALA A 154 -13.21 37.93 -21.37
CA ALA A 154 -13.38 39.20 -22.09
C ALA A 154 -14.91 39.43 -22.23
N ASN A 155 -15.55 39.98 -21.20
CA ASN A 155 -15.88 41.40 -21.16
C ASN A 155 -16.99 41.80 -22.17
N ILE A 156 -18.27 41.63 -21.80
CA ILE A 156 -19.32 42.65 -22.00
C ILE A 156 -20.43 42.45 -20.95
N HIS A 157 -20.49 43.32 -19.94
CA HIS A 157 -21.78 43.78 -19.42
C HIS A 157 -21.67 45.27 -19.08
N PRO A 158 -22.59 46.08 -19.61
CA PRO A 158 -23.56 46.70 -18.70
C PRO A 158 -25.00 46.52 -19.19
N ALA A 159 -25.94 46.76 -18.27
CA ALA A 159 -27.38 46.56 -18.34
C ALA A 159 -28.13 47.68 -19.13
N PRO A 160 -29.46 47.87 -18.98
CA PRO A 160 -30.60 47.05 -19.40
C PRO A 160 -31.49 47.81 -20.43
N ALA A 161 -32.02 47.15 -21.45
CA ALA A 161 -33.05 47.74 -22.32
C ALA A 161 -34.44 47.29 -21.84
N GLY A 162 -35.12 48.17 -21.12
CA GLY A 162 -36.52 48.01 -20.71
C GLY A 162 -37.43 47.89 -21.92
N ILE A 163 -38.24 46.84 -21.95
CA ILE A 163 -39.33 46.66 -22.92
C ILE A 163 -40.59 47.22 -22.25
N ASP A 164 -40.72 48.54 -22.25
CA ASP A 164 -41.98 49.24 -22.03
C ASP A 164 -42.35 49.94 -23.33
N GLY A 165 -43.41 49.48 -24.00
CA GLY A 165 -44.00 50.23 -25.12
C GLY A 165 -44.50 49.41 -26.31
N LEU A 166 -45.36 48.42 -26.09
CA LEU A 166 -46.34 48.01 -27.12
C LEU A 166 -47.72 47.82 -26.46
N GLN A 167 -48.25 48.93 -25.97
CA GLN A 167 -49.70 49.09 -25.82
C GLN A 167 -50.32 49.32 -27.20
N ASN A 168 -51.35 48.52 -27.49
CA ASN A 168 -52.63 48.98 -28.00
C ASN A 168 -52.65 49.65 -29.40
N THR A 169 -52.93 48.87 -30.44
CA THR A 169 -53.65 49.33 -31.66
C THR A 169 -54.03 48.14 -32.55
N SER A 170 -55.07 47.39 -32.15
CA SER A 170 -55.86 46.56 -33.10
C SER A 170 -57.23 46.14 -32.56
N GLN A 171 -57.80 46.92 -31.64
CA GLN A 171 -59.23 46.87 -31.25
C GLN A 171 -60.14 47.61 -32.26
N SER A 172 -59.73 47.76 -33.52
CA SER A 172 -60.52 48.45 -34.55
C SER A 172 -60.55 47.66 -35.86
N GLN A 173 -61.03 46.41 -35.83
CA GLN A 173 -61.47 45.70 -37.05
C GLN A 173 -62.31 44.43 -36.78
N LYS A 174 -63.25 44.50 -35.83
CA LYS A 174 -64.30 43.47 -35.67
C LYS A 174 -65.72 44.05 -35.49
N GLU A 175 -65.93 45.26 -36.00
CA GLU A 175 -67.25 45.70 -36.42
C GLU A 175 -67.20 45.79 -37.96
N ALA A 176 -68.22 45.25 -38.64
CA ALA A 176 -68.33 45.04 -40.10
C ALA A 176 -67.72 43.74 -40.66
N LEU A 177 -68.27 42.58 -40.29
CA LEU A 177 -69.07 41.76 -41.23
C LEU A 177 -69.92 40.74 -40.48
#